data_AF-A0A817YT46-F1
#
_entry.id   AF-A0A817YT46-F1
#
_cell.length_a   1.000
_cell.length_b   1.000
_cell.length_c   1.000
_cell.angle_alpha   90.00
_cell.angle_beta   90.00
_cell.angle_gamma   90.00
#
_symmetry.space_group_name_H-M   'P 1'
#
loop_
_entity.id
_entity.type
_entity.pdbx_description
1 polymer ?
#
loop_
_entity_poly.entity_id
_entity_poly.type
_entity_poly.pdbx_seq_one_letter_code
_entity_poly.pdbx_strand_id
1 'polypeptide(L)'
;MINEDEENDQTDFISHLRTVIILAARKSSSSDIDIDAVDKIVETTIDFVKNILEQMTNGNNLSSFSSVDLLNTIRLNPHLIPNRKLYLSLMETINHL
;
A
#
# COMPACT_ATOMS: atom_id res chain seq x y z
N MET A 1 12.48 1.98 24.60
CA MET A 1 11.63 0.80 24.76
C MET A 1 10.58 0.92 23.70
N ILE A 2 10.64 0.06 22.68
CA ILE A 2 9.53 -0.10 21.72
C ILE A 2 8.47 -0.88 22.49
N ASN A 3 7.22 -0.42 22.46
CA ASN A 3 6.13 -1.08 23.18
C ASN A 3 5.90 -2.46 22.55
N GLU A 4 5.87 -3.52 23.36
CA GLU A 4 5.59 -4.90 22.90
C GLU A 4 4.27 -4.98 22.10
N ASP A 5 3.32 -4.09 22.40
CA ASP A 5 2.05 -3.95 21.67
C ASP A 5 2.23 -3.46 20.22
N GLU A 6 3.16 -2.54 19.96
CA GLU A 6 3.43 -2.01 18.60
C GLU A 6 4.12 -3.05 17.70
N GLU A 7 4.98 -3.90 18.29
CA GLU A 7 5.69 -4.97 17.59
C GLU A 7 4.72 -6.11 17.21
N ASN A 8 3.73 -6.38 18.06
CA ASN A 8 2.67 -7.36 17.80
C ASN A 8 1.74 -6.89 16.66
N ASP A 9 1.28 -5.63 16.70
CA ASP A 9 0.41 -5.07 15.65
C ASP A 9 1.10 -5.03 14.27
N GLN A 10 2.40 -4.72 14.26
CA GLN A 10 3.19 -4.74 13.03
C GLN A 10 3.32 -6.17 12.47
N THR A 11 3.52 -7.15 13.34
CA THR A 11 3.63 -8.56 12.95
C THR A 11 2.31 -9.09 12.39
N ASP A 12 1.19 -8.67 12.95
CA ASP A 12 -0.16 -9.02 12.48
C ASP A 12 -0.46 -8.42 11.10
N PHE A 13 -0.10 -7.15 10.87
CA PHE A 13 -0.25 -6.50 9.57
C PHE A 13 0.57 -7.20 8.47
N ILE A 14 1.84 -7.51 8.74
CA ILE A 14 2.73 -8.20 7.79
C ILE A 14 2.18 -9.60 7.46
N SER A 15 1.72 -10.33 8.46
CA SER A 15 1.12 -11.66 8.29
C SER A 15 -0.17 -11.62 7.46
N HIS A 16 -1.00 -10.60 7.69
CA HIS A 16 -2.21 -10.37 6.89
C HIS A 16 -1.87 -10.06 5.43
N LEU A 17 -0.90 -9.17 5.18
CA LEU A 17 -0.48 -8.80 3.83
C LEU A 17 0.09 -9.99 3.05
N ARG A 18 0.95 -10.79 3.69
CA ARG A 18 1.44 -12.09 3.15
C ARG A 18 0.26 -12.98 2.72
N THR A 19 -0.73 -13.14 3.58
CA THR A 19 -1.91 -13.96 3.32
C THR A 19 -2.69 -13.46 2.10
N VAL A 20 -2.94 -12.15 2.00
CA VAL A 20 -3.66 -11.55 0.86
C VAL A 20 -2.91 -11.79 -0.46
N ILE A 21 -1.58 -11.61 -0.46
CA ILE A 21 -0.75 -11.82 -1.65
C ILE A 21 -0.79 -13.29 -2.09
N ILE A 22 -0.66 -14.23 -1.15
CA ILE A 22 -0.77 -15.67 -1.43
C ILE A 22 -2.14 -16.01 -2.06
N LEU A 23 -3.23 -15.49 -1.47
CA LEU A 23 -4.57 -15.72 -2.01
C LEU A 23 -4.74 -15.14 -3.41
N ALA A 24 -4.18 -13.96 -3.68
CA ALA A 24 -4.17 -13.36 -5.02
C ALA A 24 -3.39 -14.22 -6.02
N ALA A 25 -2.19 -14.70 -5.65
CA ALA A 25 -1.37 -15.56 -6.49
C ALA A 25 -2.08 -16.88 -6.85
N ARG A 26 -2.76 -17.51 -5.88
CA ARG A 26 -3.59 -18.71 -6.11
C ARG A 26 -4.73 -18.43 -7.08
N LYS A 27 -5.42 -17.30 -6.92
CA LYS A 27 -6.49 -16.88 -7.84
C LYS A 27 -5.98 -16.63 -9.26
N SER A 28 -4.74 -16.20 -9.40
CA SER A 28 -4.05 -16.03 -10.69
C SER A 28 -3.49 -17.33 -11.28
N SER A 29 -3.90 -18.49 -10.75
CA SER A 29 -3.53 -19.83 -11.23
C SER A 29 -2.10 -20.30 -10.92
N SER A 30 -1.41 -19.67 -9.96
CA SER A 30 -0.13 -20.20 -9.46
C SER A 30 -0.39 -21.29 -8.41
N SER A 31 -0.10 -22.55 -8.75
CA SER A 31 -0.16 -23.68 -7.80
C SER A 31 1.08 -23.73 -6.90
N ASP A 32 2.23 -23.38 -7.47
CA ASP A 32 3.50 -23.26 -6.76
C ASP A 32 3.74 -21.79 -6.44
N ILE A 33 3.90 -21.50 -5.15
CA ILE A 33 4.12 -20.14 -4.66
C ILE A 33 5.50 -20.11 -4.02
N ASP A 34 6.39 -19.36 -4.65
CA ASP A 34 7.68 -19.01 -4.08
C ASP A 34 7.46 -18.01 -2.92
N ILE A 35 7.71 -18.46 -1.70
CA ILE A 35 7.52 -17.66 -0.49
C ILE A 35 8.50 -16.49 -0.43
N ASP A 36 9.72 -16.63 -0.97
CA ASP A 36 10.69 -15.54 -1.02
C ASP A 36 10.21 -14.42 -1.96
N ALA A 37 9.52 -14.79 -3.04
CA ALA A 37 8.88 -13.83 -3.93
C ALA A 37 7.70 -13.11 -3.24
N VAL A 38 6.90 -13.84 -2.43
CA VAL A 38 5.83 -13.23 -1.61
C VAL A 38 6.40 -12.20 -0.64
N ASP A 39 7.48 -12.55 0.06
CA ASP A 39 8.12 -11.65 1.04
C ASP A 39 8.65 -10.38 0.39
N LYS A 40 9.27 -10.48 -0.79
CA LYS A 40 9.69 -9.30 -1.56
C LYS A 40 8.51 -8.42 -1.98
N ILE A 41 7.37 -9.02 -2.35
CA ILE A 41 6.15 -8.25 -2.69
C ILE A 41 5.61 -7.53 -1.44
N VAL A 42 5.64 -8.18 -0.28
CA VAL A 42 5.23 -7.59 1.01
C VAL A 42 6.10 -6.37 1.33
N GLU A 43 7.42 -6.52 1.31
CA GLU A 43 8.38 -5.43 1.55
C GLU A 43 8.16 -4.27 0.57
N THR A 44 8.08 -4.57 -0.72
CA THR A 44 7.84 -3.57 -1.77
C THR A 44 6.50 -2.84 -1.57
N THR A 45 5.46 -3.56 -1.14
CA THR A 45 4.15 -2.96 -0.88
C THR A 45 4.19 -2.03 0.33
N ILE A 46 4.90 -2.42 1.39
CA ILE A 46 5.09 -1.58 2.58
C ILE A 46 5.83 -0.30 2.22
N ASP A 47 6.94 -0.40 1.49
CA ASP A 47 7.73 0.77 1.07
C ASP A 47 6.93 1.68 0.13
N PHE A 48 6.14 1.09 -0.75
CA PHE A 48 5.23 1.83 -1.62
C PHE A 48 4.17 2.62 -0.83
N VAL A 49 3.53 1.99 0.16
CA VAL A 49 2.55 2.66 1.03
C VAL A 49 3.22 3.77 1.85
N LYS A 50 4.39 3.51 2.44
CA LYS A 50 5.17 4.52 3.18
C LYS A 50 5.48 5.72 2.31
N ASN A 51 5.98 5.51 1.08
CA ASN A 51 6.28 6.59 0.16
C ASN A 51 5.03 7.44 -0.14
N ILE A 52 3.86 6.84 -0.37
CA ILE A 52 2.62 7.60 -0.54
C ILE A 52 2.31 8.45 0.70
N LEU A 53 2.40 7.87 1.90
CA LEU A 53 2.11 8.56 3.16
C LEU A 53 3.09 9.72 3.40
N GLU A 54 4.38 9.53 3.10
CA GLU A 54 5.41 10.57 3.19
C GLU A 54 5.11 11.73 2.25
N GLN A 55 4.68 11.46 1.01
CA GLN A 55 4.29 12.50 0.06
C GLN A 55 3.05 13.26 0.54
N MET A 56 2.08 12.59 1.18
CA MET A 56 0.92 13.23 1.79
C MET A 56 1.34 14.19 2.92
N THR A 57 2.33 13.81 3.74
CA THR A 57 2.81 14.64 4.86
C THR A 57 3.73 15.79 4.42
N ASN A 58 4.48 15.63 3.33
CA ASN A 58 5.42 16.64 2.84
C ASN A 58 4.73 17.79 2.08
N GLY A 59 3.60 17.51 1.42
CA GLY A 59 2.91 18.48 0.56
C GLY A 59 2.02 19.48 1.31
N ASN A 60 1.53 19.11 2.48
CA ASN A 60 0.62 19.91 3.29
C ASN A 60 0.97 19.65 4.74
N ASN A 61 1.08 20.68 5.59
CA ASN A 61 1.24 20.55 7.05
C ASN A 61 -0.01 19.88 7.68
N LEU A 62 -0.27 18.61 7.33
CA LEU A 62 -1.50 17.90 7.60
C LEU A 62 -1.37 17.15 8.92
N SER A 63 -2.29 17.47 9.81
CA SER A 63 -2.56 16.72 11.03
C SER A 63 -3.54 15.56 10.81
N SER A 64 -3.90 15.24 9.56
CA SER A 64 -4.93 14.24 9.23
C SER A 64 -4.72 13.62 7.84
N PHE A 65 -4.99 12.31 7.73
CA PHE A 65 -5.02 11.58 6.46
C PHE A 65 -6.46 11.52 5.94
N SER A 66 -6.75 12.25 4.86
CA SER A 66 -8.06 12.21 4.20
C SER A 66 -8.01 11.67 2.77
N SER A 67 -9.14 11.18 2.26
CA SER A 67 -9.28 10.76 0.86
C SER A 67 -8.97 11.90 -0.12
N VAL A 68 -9.25 13.16 0.25
CA VAL A 68 -8.95 14.35 -0.55
C VAL A 68 -7.43 14.58 -0.63
N ASP A 69 -6.72 14.42 0.48
CA ASP A 69 -5.27 14.58 0.52
C ASP A 69 -4.55 13.48 -0.27
N LEU A 70 -5.07 12.25 -0.20
CA LEU A 70 -4.57 11.14 -1.01
C LEU A 70 -4.75 11.46 -2.50
N LEU A 71 -5.93 11.92 -2.90
CA LEU A 71 -6.22 12.25 -4.30
C LEU A 71 -5.38 13.41 -4.81
N ASN A 72 -5.19 14.46 -4.01
CA ASN A 72 -4.31 15.57 -4.35
C ASN A 72 -2.86 15.10 -4.49
N THR A 73 -2.38 14.26 -3.57
CA THR A 73 -1.01 13.72 -3.60
C THR A 73 -0.76 12.90 -4.86
N ILE A 74 -1.68 12.01 -5.22
CA ILE A 74 -1.55 11.19 -6.42
C ILE A 74 -1.67 12.03 -7.71
N ARG A 75 -2.53 13.07 -7.73
CA ARG A 75 -2.62 14.01 -8.86
C ARG A 75 -1.34 14.81 -9.06
N LEU A 76 -0.71 15.26 -7.98
CA LEU A 76 0.54 16.03 -8.02
C LEU A 76 1.75 15.13 -8.30
N ASN A 77 1.69 13.86 -7.91
CA ASN A 77 2.77 12.89 -8.06
C ASN A 77 2.30 11.64 -8.85
N PRO A 78 1.92 11.77 -10.13
CA PRO A 78 1.35 10.66 -10.91
C PRO A 78 2.34 9.50 -11.10
N HIS A 79 3.64 9.76 -10.97
CA HIS A 79 4.70 8.77 -11.03
C HIS A 79 4.68 7.77 -9.86
N LEU A 80 4.00 8.09 -8.75
CA LEU A 80 3.83 7.15 -7.64
C LEU A 80 3.05 5.91 -8.08
N ILE A 81 2.12 6.04 -9.02
CA ILE A 81 1.37 4.90 -9.55
C ILE A 81 1.90 4.57 -10.95
N PRO A 82 2.90 3.69 -11.07
CA PRO A 82 3.59 3.45 -12.34
C PRO A 82 2.69 2.82 -13.41
N ASN A 83 1.57 2.23 -13.02
CA ASN A 83 0.61 1.62 -13.93
C ASN A 83 -0.60 2.53 -14.19
N ARG A 84 -0.76 2.99 -15.44
CA ARG A 84 -1.85 3.88 -15.85
C ARG A 84 -3.25 3.33 -15.57
N LYS A 85 -3.46 2.01 -15.70
CA LYS A 85 -4.76 1.37 -15.40
C LYS A 85 -5.05 1.43 -13.90
N LEU A 86 -4.07 1.18 -13.05
CA LEU A 86 -4.20 1.30 -11.60
C LEU A 86 -4.44 2.76 -11.19
N TYR A 87 -3.73 3.71 -11.81
CA TYR A 87 -3.94 5.14 -11.57
C TYR A 87 -5.39 5.55 -11.85
N LEU A 88 -5.93 5.17 -13.00
CA LEU A 88 -7.30 5.52 -13.38
C LEU A 88 -8.34 4.86 -12.45
N SER A 89 -8.14 3.58 -12.09
CA SER A 89 -9.03 2.87 -11.16
C SER A 89 -9.04 3.49 -9.77
N LEU A 90 -7.88 3.95 -9.29
CA LEU A 90 -7.77 4.65 -8.01
C LEU A 90 -8.48 6.01 -8.06
N MET A 91 -8.28 6.79 -9.13
CA MET A 91 -8.96 8.07 -9.32
C MET A 91 -10.48 7.91 -9.37
N GLU A 92 -10.99 6.89 -10.07
CA GLU A 92 -12.42 6.58 -10.12
C GLU A 92 -12.98 6.28 -8.73
N THR A 93 -12.33 5.38 -7.99
CA THR A 93 -12.78 4.98 -6.65
C THR A 93 -12.83 6.17 -5.69
N ILE A 94 -11.81 7.03 -5.70
CA ILE A 94 -11.78 8.18 -4.78
C ILE A 94 -12.79 9.28 -5.19
N ASN A 95 -13.05 9.48 -6.48
CA ASN A 95 -14.07 10.44 -6.93
C ASN A 95 -15.52 10.01 -6.56
N HIS A 96 -15.71 8.76 -6.14
CA HIS A 96 -16.99 8.20 -5.71
C HIS A 96 -17.15 8.05 -4.19
N LEU A 97 -16.14 8.47 -3.41
CA LEU A 97 -16.18 8.59 -1.95
C LEU A 97 -16.60 10.01 -1.53
#